data_AF-A0A9P6KX94-F1
#
_entry.id   AF-A0A9P6KX94-F1
#
_cell.length_a   1.000
_cell.length_b   1.000
_cell.length_c   1.000
_cell.angle_alpha   90.00
_cell.angle_beta   90.00
_cell.angle_gamma   90.00
#
_symmetry.space_group_name_H-M   'P 1'
#
loop_
_entity.id
_entity.type
_entity.pdbx_description
1 polymer ?
#
loop_
_entity_poly.entity_id
_entity_poly.type
_entity_poly.pdbx_seq_one_letter_code
_entity_poly.pdbx_strand_id
1 'polypeptide(L)'
;MLISDGANENTSELIGKWVHYNYNKINHHITSAYHHCSNGRIERFNRTLSEGIKNRIKMLGFRKKVEKLIEMYNDTVYSAIEIKSSEAILPEMLNHVKQIQFNNRIEKKYKNMFRKKTQKKLQLNDFVLIEDAIYKQKGQPKFLEIGEVLGILNNDTYWVAYMSKYTKYHITQLRKNNSDDFYL
;
A
#
# COMPACT_ATOMS: atom_id res chain seq x y z
N MET A 1 -4.25 2.68 -14.12
CA MET A 1 -4.25 3.38 -12.82
C MET A 1 -2.83 3.41 -12.31
N LEU A 2 -2.31 4.59 -11.96
CA LEU A 2 -1.01 4.77 -11.33
C LEU A 2 -1.22 4.89 -9.82
N ILE A 3 -0.39 4.25 -9.00
CA ILE A 3 -0.48 4.30 -7.54
C ILE A 3 0.90 4.66 -6.99
N SER A 4 0.97 5.67 -6.13
CA SER A 4 2.22 6.10 -5.48
C SER A 4 2.00 6.50 -4.02
N ASP A 5 3.09 6.70 -3.29
CA ASP A 5 3.06 7.40 -2.01
C ASP A 5 2.86 8.91 -2.20
N GLY A 6 2.76 9.61 -1.07
CA GLY A 6 2.62 11.07 -1.00
C GLY A 6 3.96 11.82 -0.98
N ALA A 7 5.05 11.25 -1.48
CA ALA A 7 6.32 11.96 -1.57
C ALA A 7 6.22 13.19 -2.50
N ASN A 8 7.08 14.19 -2.29
CA ASN A 8 7.03 15.46 -3.01
C ASN A 8 7.25 15.26 -4.53
N GLU A 9 8.08 14.30 -4.91
CA GLU A 9 8.35 13.94 -6.29
C GLU A 9 7.09 13.43 -6.99
N ASN A 10 6.27 12.66 -6.28
CA ASN A 10 5.04 12.05 -6.78
C ASN A 10 3.83 12.98 -6.73
N THR A 11 3.89 14.07 -5.95
CA THR A 11 2.82 15.04 -5.78
C THR A 11 3.11 16.40 -6.43
N SER A 12 4.25 16.50 -7.12
CA SER A 12 4.67 17.72 -7.83
C SER A 12 3.68 18.13 -8.92
N GLU A 13 3.59 19.45 -9.16
CA GLU A 13 2.77 20.01 -10.23
C GLU A 13 3.16 19.46 -11.61
N LEU A 14 4.46 19.19 -11.83
CA LEU A 14 4.96 18.61 -13.05
C LEU A 14 4.37 17.23 -13.31
N ILE A 15 4.38 16.33 -12.32
CA ILE A 15 3.77 15.00 -12.43
C ILE A 15 2.26 15.13 -12.57
N GLY A 16 1.62 16.03 -11.81
CA GLY A 16 0.19 16.31 -11.93
C GLY A 16 -0.21 16.74 -13.35
N LYS A 17 0.52 17.69 -13.95
CA LYS A 17 0.33 18.12 -15.34
C LYS A 17 0.63 17.01 -16.32
N TRP A 18 1.67 16.22 -16.11
CA TRP A 18 2.01 15.10 -17.00
C TRP A 18 0.91 14.04 -17.00
N VAL A 19 0.40 13.66 -15.82
CA VAL A 19 -0.73 12.72 -15.70
C VAL A 19 -1.99 13.32 -16.32
N HIS A 20 -2.28 14.59 -16.08
CA HIS A 20 -3.47 15.24 -16.65
C HIS A 20 -3.39 15.34 -18.19
N TYR A 21 -2.25 15.81 -18.72
CA TYR A 21 -2.04 16.06 -20.15
C TYR A 21 -1.97 14.78 -20.98
N ASN A 22 -1.31 13.74 -20.48
CA ASN A 22 -1.21 12.48 -21.21
C ASN A 22 -2.48 11.64 -21.10
N TYR A 23 -3.40 11.95 -20.17
CA TYR A 23 -4.30 10.94 -19.68
C TYR A 23 -5.63 11.44 -19.10
N ASN A 24 -6.57 11.80 -19.99
CA ASN A 24 -7.99 11.49 -19.76
C ASN A 24 -8.26 9.97 -19.48
N LYS A 25 -7.23 9.11 -19.39
CA LYS A 25 -7.33 7.64 -19.19
C LYS A 25 -6.47 7.05 -18.04
N ILE A 26 -5.63 7.81 -17.33
CA ILE A 26 -4.88 7.33 -16.14
C ILE A 26 -5.33 8.10 -14.91
N ASN A 27 -6.06 7.40 -14.04
CA ASN A 27 -6.28 7.83 -12.67
C ASN A 27 -5.00 7.60 -11.84
N HIS A 28 -4.48 8.67 -11.22
CA HIS A 28 -3.34 8.64 -10.30
C HIS A 28 -3.84 8.68 -8.85
N HIS A 29 -3.62 7.58 -8.14
CA HIS A 29 -4.02 7.41 -6.76
C HIS A 29 -2.83 7.58 -5.82
N ILE A 30 -2.89 8.63 -5.00
CA ILE A 30 -1.94 8.86 -3.90
C ILE A 30 -2.44 8.11 -2.66
N THR A 31 -1.59 7.24 -2.14
CA THR A 31 -1.85 6.45 -0.93
C THR A 31 -1.71 7.29 0.34
N SER A 32 -2.33 6.85 1.44
CA SER A 32 -2.24 7.52 2.74
C SER A 32 -0.80 7.65 3.20
N ALA A 33 -0.46 8.81 3.75
CA ALA A 33 0.89 9.09 4.24
C ALA A 33 1.31 8.03 5.28
N TYR A 34 2.57 7.61 5.22
CA TYR A 34 3.17 6.63 6.14
C TYR A 34 2.50 5.25 6.21
N HIS A 35 1.66 4.91 5.21
CA HIS A 35 1.03 3.60 5.09
C HIS A 35 1.67 2.78 3.97
N HIS A 36 2.94 2.39 4.17
CA HIS A 36 3.77 1.57 3.29
C HIS A 36 3.04 0.30 2.78
N CYS A 37 2.20 -0.32 3.63
CA CYS A 37 1.38 -1.47 3.27
C CYS A 37 0.45 -1.22 2.04
N SER A 38 0.03 0.02 1.76
CA SER A 38 -0.74 0.36 0.55
C SER A 38 0.04 0.14 -0.74
N ASN A 39 1.37 0.23 -0.69
CA ASN A 39 2.29 0.02 -1.80
C ASN A 39 3.03 -1.33 -1.70
N GLY A 40 2.49 -2.29 -0.93
CA GLY A 40 3.20 -3.53 -0.58
C GLY A 40 3.67 -4.39 -1.76
N ARG A 41 3.11 -4.21 -2.97
CA ARG A 41 3.61 -4.88 -4.19
C ARG A 41 4.99 -4.36 -4.61
N ILE A 42 5.15 -3.04 -4.73
CA ILE A 42 6.42 -2.44 -5.14
C ILE A 42 7.46 -2.55 -4.02
N GLU A 43 7.06 -2.46 -2.76
CA GLU A 43 7.97 -2.66 -1.63
C GLU A 43 8.54 -4.07 -1.58
N ARG A 44 7.71 -5.08 -1.86
CA ARG A 44 8.18 -6.47 -1.96
C ARG A 44 9.14 -6.66 -3.12
N PHE A 45 8.87 -6.04 -4.27
CA PHE A 45 9.77 -6.05 -5.41
C PHE A 45 11.12 -5.39 -5.08
N ASN A 46 11.11 -4.20 -4.46
CA ASN A 46 12.31 -3.49 -4.03
C ASN A 46 13.15 -4.32 -3.06
N ARG A 47 12.51 -5.06 -2.15
CA ARG A 47 13.20 -6.01 -1.27
C ARG A 47 13.88 -7.12 -2.05
N THR A 48 13.17 -7.78 -2.97
CA THR A 48 13.72 -8.85 -3.82
C THR A 48 14.91 -8.35 -4.64
N LEU A 49 14.82 -7.16 -5.24
CA LEU A 49 15.93 -6.54 -5.95
C LEU A 49 17.12 -6.28 -5.03
N SER A 50 16.89 -5.68 -3.87
CA SER A 50 17.95 -5.35 -2.90
C SER A 50 18.70 -6.60 -2.42
N GLU A 51 17.97 -7.68 -2.13
CA GLU A 51 18.56 -8.98 -1.76
C GLU A 51 19.35 -9.59 -2.92
N GLY A 52 18.83 -9.50 -4.14
CA GLY A 52 19.52 -9.97 -5.35
C GLY A 52 20.84 -9.23 -5.59
N ILE A 53 20.84 -7.90 -5.44
CA ILE A 53 22.03 -7.04 -5.63
C ILE A 53 23.10 -7.39 -4.60
N LYS A 54 22.72 -7.64 -3.34
CA LYS A 54 23.64 -7.99 -2.26
C LYS A 54 24.25 -9.39 -2.44
N ASN A 55 23.44 -10.37 -2.84
CA ASN A 55 23.80 -11.78 -2.66
C ASN A 55 24.21 -12.52 -3.94
N ARG A 56 23.70 -12.14 -5.12
CA ARG A 56 23.73 -13.03 -6.30
C ARG A 56 24.69 -12.61 -7.40
N ILE A 57 25.10 -11.34 -7.44
CA ILE A 57 25.87 -10.81 -8.58
C ILE A 57 27.01 -9.94 -8.06
N LYS A 58 28.12 -10.55 -7.65
CA LYS A 58 29.28 -9.81 -7.11
C LYS A 58 30.12 -9.14 -8.21
N MET A 59 30.16 -9.70 -9.42
CA MET A 59 31.13 -9.34 -10.47
C MET A 59 30.62 -8.39 -11.57
N LEU A 60 29.38 -7.88 -11.49
CA LEU A 60 28.86 -6.92 -12.47
C LEU A 60 28.83 -5.49 -11.90
N GLY A 61 28.90 -4.47 -12.76
CA GLY A 61 28.59 -3.09 -12.37
C GLY A 61 27.11 -2.93 -12.00
N PHE A 62 26.77 -1.97 -11.13
CA PHE A 62 25.44 -1.80 -10.54
C PHE A 62 24.29 -1.87 -11.55
N ARG A 63 24.39 -1.10 -12.65
CA ARG A 63 23.38 -1.09 -13.72
C ARG A 63 23.10 -2.49 -14.29
N LYS A 64 24.17 -3.21 -14.67
CA LYS A 64 24.06 -4.59 -15.20
C LYS A 64 23.49 -5.56 -14.15
N LYS A 65 23.74 -5.34 -12.85
CA LYS A 65 23.08 -6.13 -11.78
C LYS A 65 21.57 -5.90 -11.79
N VAL A 66 21.14 -4.65 -11.83
CA VAL A 66 19.72 -4.29 -11.80
C VAL A 66 19.00 -4.85 -13.03
N GLU A 67 19.55 -4.64 -14.23
CA GLU A 67 18.98 -5.15 -15.48
C GLU A 67 18.79 -6.68 -15.43
N LYS A 68 19.83 -7.42 -15.04
CA LYS A 68 19.78 -8.88 -14.92
C LYS A 68 18.79 -9.35 -13.86
N LEU A 69 18.67 -8.66 -12.73
CA LEU A 69 17.72 -9.03 -11.68
C LEU A 69 16.27 -8.77 -12.09
N ILE A 70 16.01 -7.71 -12.87
CA ILE A 70 14.68 -7.45 -13.43
C ILE A 70 14.31 -8.55 -14.42
N GLU A 71 15.23 -8.92 -15.31
CA GLU A 71 15.03 -10.03 -16.25
C GLU A 71 14.71 -11.34 -15.50
N MET A 72 15.54 -11.70 -14.52
CA MET A 72 15.30 -12.88 -13.68
C MET A 72 13.95 -12.80 -12.94
N TYR A 73 13.59 -11.64 -12.40
CA TYR A 73 12.32 -11.46 -11.70
C TYR A 73 11.13 -11.65 -12.65
N ASN A 74 11.25 -11.14 -13.88
CA ASN A 74 10.21 -11.26 -14.89
C ASN A 74 10.04 -12.70 -15.38
N ASP A 75 11.14 -13.46 -15.50
CA ASP A 75 11.15 -14.83 -15.99
C ASP A 75 10.94 -15.90 -14.92
N THR A 76 10.90 -15.50 -13.65
CA THR A 76 10.59 -16.42 -12.54
C THR A 76 9.11 -16.77 -12.55
N VAL A 77 8.79 -18.07 -12.54
CA VAL A 77 7.42 -18.55 -12.34
C VAL A 77 7.02 -18.36 -10.87
N TYR A 78 5.94 -17.61 -10.64
CA TYR A 78 5.47 -17.32 -9.29
C TYR A 78 4.47 -18.38 -8.84
N SER A 79 4.80 -19.16 -7.81
CA SER A 79 3.93 -20.24 -7.29
C SER A 79 2.51 -19.81 -6.91
N ALA A 80 2.30 -18.53 -6.58
CA ALA A 80 0.97 -18.00 -6.22
C ALA A 80 0.07 -17.69 -7.43
N ILE A 81 0.63 -17.60 -8.63
CA ILE A 81 -0.11 -17.34 -9.89
C ILE A 81 0.26 -18.33 -11.01
N GLU A 82 1.20 -19.24 -10.74
CA GLU A 82 1.68 -20.34 -11.59
C GLU A 82 2.17 -19.92 -12.98
N ILE A 83 2.53 -18.64 -13.13
CA ILE A 83 2.96 -18.03 -14.39
C ILE A 83 4.09 -17.02 -14.14
N LYS A 84 4.85 -16.67 -15.19
CA LYS A 84 5.87 -15.62 -15.15
C LYS A 84 5.24 -14.23 -15.15
N SER A 85 5.95 -13.22 -14.64
CA SER A 85 5.45 -11.84 -14.70
C SER A 85 5.41 -11.30 -16.13
N SER A 86 6.36 -11.71 -16.99
CA SER A 86 6.40 -11.36 -18.42
C SER A 86 5.22 -11.92 -19.21
N GLU A 87 4.68 -13.06 -18.80
CA GLU A 87 3.51 -13.70 -19.43
C GLU A 87 2.20 -13.17 -18.82
N ALA A 88 2.18 -12.86 -17.52
CA ALA A 88 0.99 -12.39 -16.81
C ALA A 88 0.45 -11.02 -17.30
N ILE A 89 1.27 -10.24 -18.00
CA ILE A 89 0.86 -8.96 -18.59
C ILE A 89 0.12 -9.13 -19.94
N LEU A 90 0.20 -10.31 -20.54
CA LEU A 90 -0.43 -10.57 -21.83
C LEU A 90 -1.96 -10.59 -21.70
N PRO A 91 -2.71 -9.92 -22.60
CA PRO A 91 -4.17 -9.84 -22.52
C PRO A 91 -4.87 -11.21 -22.41
N GLU A 92 -4.38 -12.19 -23.16
CA GLU A 92 -4.86 -13.57 -23.16
C GLU A 92 -4.71 -14.27 -21.81
N MET A 93 -3.70 -13.88 -21.02
CA MET A 93 -3.42 -14.46 -19.71
C MET A 93 -4.22 -13.79 -18.58
N LEU A 94 -4.84 -12.62 -18.81
CA LEU A 94 -5.53 -11.86 -17.77
C LEU A 94 -6.65 -12.67 -17.09
N ASN A 95 -7.44 -13.41 -17.86
CA ASN A 95 -8.53 -14.22 -17.31
C ASN A 95 -7.98 -15.41 -16.52
N HIS A 96 -6.92 -16.05 -17.02
CA HIS A 96 -6.25 -17.14 -16.33
C HIS A 96 -5.65 -16.68 -14.99
N VAL A 97 -4.93 -15.55 -14.97
CA VAL A 97 -4.37 -14.94 -13.76
C VAL A 97 -5.48 -14.59 -12.76
N LYS A 98 -6.59 -14.00 -13.21
CA LYS A 98 -7.75 -13.70 -12.33
C LYS A 98 -8.32 -14.98 -11.71
N GLN A 99 -8.44 -16.04 -12.49
CA GLN A 99 -9.01 -17.31 -12.06
C GLN A 99 -8.09 -18.03 -11.07
N ILE A 100 -6.78 -18.07 -11.33
CA ILE A 100 -5.80 -18.59 -10.36
C ILE A 100 -5.79 -17.75 -9.09
N GLN A 101 -5.80 -16.42 -9.17
CA GLN A 101 -5.85 -15.57 -7.99
C GLN A 101 -7.14 -15.79 -7.19
N PHE A 102 -8.26 -15.99 -7.87
CA PHE A 102 -9.55 -16.30 -7.24
C PHE A 102 -9.52 -17.68 -6.57
N ASN A 103 -9.04 -18.70 -7.27
CA ASN A 103 -8.92 -20.07 -6.75
C ASN A 103 -7.90 -20.15 -5.61
N ASN A 104 -6.71 -19.55 -5.73
CA ASN A 104 -5.73 -19.50 -4.64
C ASN A 104 -6.21 -18.69 -3.43
N ARG A 105 -7.08 -17.69 -3.65
CA ARG A 105 -7.82 -17.07 -2.54
C ARG A 105 -8.77 -18.10 -1.93
N ILE A 106 -9.64 -18.74 -2.69
CA ILE A 106 -10.67 -19.61 -2.13
C ILE A 106 -10.12 -20.93 -1.55
N GLU A 107 -9.23 -21.63 -2.27
CA GLU A 107 -8.82 -23.00 -2.02
C GLU A 107 -7.65 -23.15 -1.02
N LYS A 108 -6.69 -22.21 -0.97
CA LYS A 108 -5.43 -22.44 -0.22
C LYS A 108 -5.25 -21.67 1.09
N LYS A 109 -6.16 -20.79 1.56
CA LYS A 109 -5.85 -19.98 2.77
C LYS A 109 -6.99 -19.38 3.62
N TYR A 110 -8.26 -19.63 3.32
CA TYR A 110 -9.34 -18.74 3.79
C TYR A 110 -10.13 -19.12 5.06
N LYS A 111 -9.67 -20.07 5.89
CA LYS A 111 -10.21 -20.19 7.26
C LYS A 111 -9.25 -19.77 8.37
N ASN A 112 -7.95 -20.08 8.27
CA ASN A 112 -7.08 -20.05 9.46
C ASN A 112 -6.03 -18.93 9.51
N MET A 113 -5.67 -18.27 8.40
CA MET A 113 -4.55 -17.29 8.38
C MET A 113 -4.96 -15.83 8.28
N PHE A 114 -6.22 -15.55 7.95
CA PHE A 114 -6.78 -14.21 8.07
C PHE A 114 -7.78 -14.23 9.22
N ARG A 115 -7.30 -14.19 10.46
CA ARG A 115 -8.07 -13.49 11.50
C ARG A 115 -8.21 -12.07 10.98
N LYS A 116 -9.27 -11.81 10.20
CA LYS A 116 -9.78 -10.45 10.02
C LYS A 116 -10.00 -10.00 11.46
N LYS A 117 -9.06 -9.24 12.02
CA LYS A 117 -9.43 -8.36 13.12
C LYS A 117 -10.56 -7.56 12.51
N THR A 118 -11.77 -7.81 12.98
CA THR A 118 -12.95 -7.04 12.60
C THR A 118 -12.69 -5.64 13.14
N GLN A 119 -11.92 -4.84 12.40
CA GLN A 119 -11.80 -3.43 12.70
C GLN A 119 -13.19 -2.87 12.42
N LYS A 120 -13.85 -2.40 13.49
CA LYS A 120 -15.14 -1.72 13.37
C LYS A 120 -14.95 -0.59 12.36
N LYS A 121 -15.76 -0.58 11.31
CA LYS A 121 -15.77 0.53 10.35
C LYS A 121 -16.10 1.82 11.09
N LEU A 122 -15.43 2.89 10.70
CA LEU A 122 -15.70 4.22 11.23
C LEU A 122 -16.89 4.83 10.49
N GLN A 123 -17.64 5.67 11.17
CA GLN A 123 -18.75 6.43 10.61
C GLN A 123 -18.37 7.91 10.46
N LEU A 124 -19.18 8.65 9.69
CA LEU A 124 -19.05 10.11 9.64
C LEU A 124 -19.24 10.68 11.04
N ASN A 125 -18.45 11.71 11.36
CA ASN A 125 -18.37 12.41 12.64
C ASN A 125 -17.87 11.54 13.82
N ASP A 126 -17.34 10.33 13.56
CA ASP A 126 -16.63 9.59 14.60
C ASP A 126 -15.35 10.34 14.98
N PHE A 127 -15.13 10.54 16.28
CA PHE A 127 -13.84 10.99 16.80
C PHE A 127 -12.85 9.83 16.84
N VAL A 128 -11.64 10.08 16.34
CA VAL A 128 -10.59 9.07 16.21
C VAL A 128 -9.27 9.58 16.74
N LEU A 129 -8.53 8.70 17.39
CA LEU A 129 -7.14 8.91 17.70
C LEU A 129 -6.28 8.58 16.47
N ILE A 130 -5.31 9.43 16.15
CA ILE A 130 -4.43 9.32 14.99
C ILE A 130 -3.04 8.84 15.45
N GLU A 131 -2.50 7.83 14.75
CA GLU A 131 -1.14 7.32 14.97
C GLU A 131 -0.10 8.37 14.58
N ASP A 132 0.83 8.67 15.49
CA ASP A 132 1.97 9.54 15.18
C ASP A 132 2.92 8.84 14.20
N ALA A 133 3.16 9.50 13.08
CA ALA A 133 3.95 8.99 11.98
C ALA A 133 5.44 9.35 12.08
N ILE A 134 5.80 10.38 12.84
CA ILE A 134 7.08 11.08 12.63
C ILE A 134 8.14 10.64 13.64
N TYR A 135 7.81 10.34 14.91
CA TYR A 135 8.81 9.89 15.88
C TYR A 135 8.28 8.91 16.92
N LYS A 136 8.80 7.68 16.91
CA LYS A 136 8.60 6.70 18.00
C LYS A 136 9.75 6.80 18.99
N GLN A 137 9.74 7.81 19.87
CA GLN A 137 10.60 7.72 21.05
C GLN A 137 10.07 6.62 21.97
N LYS A 138 10.98 5.79 22.50
CA LYS A 138 10.62 4.65 23.35
C LYS A 138 9.88 5.16 24.60
N GLY A 139 8.63 4.74 24.78
CA GLY A 139 7.78 5.13 25.91
C GLY A 139 6.74 6.20 25.61
N GLN A 140 6.72 6.81 24.42
CA GLN A 140 5.66 7.75 24.04
C GLN A 140 4.38 7.03 23.55
N PRO A 141 3.20 7.62 23.80
CA PRO A 141 1.94 7.09 23.29
C PRO A 141 1.95 7.02 21.76
N LYS A 142 1.47 5.89 21.23
CA LYS A 142 1.40 5.67 19.78
C LYS A 142 0.37 6.57 19.08
N PHE A 143 -0.66 6.97 19.83
CA PHE A 143 -1.78 7.77 19.35
C PHE A 143 -1.86 9.04 20.20
N LEU A 144 -1.64 10.20 19.58
CA LEU A 144 -1.48 11.47 20.31
C LEU A 144 -2.58 12.47 19.97
N GLU A 145 -3.08 12.40 18.74
CA GLU A 145 -3.92 13.44 18.17
C GLU A 145 -5.36 12.93 18.02
N ILE A 146 -6.35 13.78 18.29
CA ILE A 146 -7.77 13.48 18.11
C ILE A 146 -8.26 14.21 16.86
N GLY A 147 -8.79 13.49 15.90
CA GLY A 147 -9.44 14.04 14.71
C GLY A 147 -10.89 13.58 14.57
N GLU A 148 -11.60 14.17 13.61
CA GLU A 148 -12.98 13.84 13.27
C GLU A 148 -13.06 13.26 11.85
N VAL A 149 -13.79 12.16 11.68
CA VAL A 149 -14.02 11.55 10.37
C VAL A 149 -15.04 12.36 9.57
N LEU A 150 -14.60 13.01 8.49
CA LEU A 150 -15.48 13.82 7.63
C LEU A 150 -15.85 13.14 6.32
N GLY A 151 -15.16 12.05 5.96
CA GLY A 151 -15.42 11.34 4.72
C GLY A 151 -14.97 9.89 4.78
N ILE A 152 -15.81 9.00 4.26
CA ILE A 152 -15.49 7.58 4.10
C ILE A 152 -15.05 7.37 2.66
N LEU A 153 -13.83 6.85 2.47
CA LEU A 153 -13.29 6.51 1.17
C LEU A 153 -13.24 4.99 0.99
N ASN A 154 -12.84 4.56 -0.21
CA ASN A 154 -12.63 3.15 -0.51
C ASN A 154 -11.37 2.61 0.18
N ASN A 155 -11.27 1.27 0.29
CA ASN A 155 -10.11 0.56 0.84
C ASN A 155 -9.76 0.99 2.27
N ASP A 156 -10.77 1.03 3.15
CA ASP A 156 -10.63 1.35 4.57
C ASP A 156 -9.86 2.65 4.85
N THR A 157 -10.00 3.63 3.95
CA THR A 157 -9.38 4.96 4.04
C THR A 157 -10.44 5.99 4.38
N TYR A 158 -10.06 7.01 5.15
CA TYR A 158 -10.97 8.05 5.65
C TYR A 158 -10.33 9.42 5.52
N TRP A 159 -11.16 10.43 5.27
CA TRP A 159 -10.78 11.83 5.45
C TRP A 159 -10.98 12.21 6.91
N VAL A 160 -9.90 12.63 7.57
CA VAL A 160 -9.92 13.05 8.96
C VAL A 160 -9.49 14.51 9.05
N ALA A 161 -10.28 15.32 9.75
CA ALA A 161 -9.94 16.68 10.10
C ALA A 161 -9.20 16.73 11.43
N TYR A 162 -8.06 17.41 11.46
CA TYR A 162 -7.25 17.64 12.66
C TYR A 162 -6.40 18.90 12.47
N MET A 163 -6.27 19.74 13.52
CA MET A 163 -5.50 21.00 13.49
C MET A 163 -5.78 21.87 12.25
N SER A 164 -7.07 22.02 11.89
CA SER A 164 -7.51 22.78 10.71
C SER A 164 -7.01 22.26 9.36
N LYS A 165 -6.50 21.02 9.31
CA LYS A 165 -6.08 20.32 8.09
C LYS A 165 -6.98 19.11 7.83
N TYR A 166 -7.10 18.74 6.56
CA TYR A 166 -7.83 17.55 6.11
C TYR A 166 -6.85 16.56 5.49
N THR A 167 -6.69 15.39 6.10
CA THR A 167 -5.70 14.40 5.68
C THR A 167 -6.33 13.02 5.52
N LYS A 168 -5.81 12.23 4.56
CA LYS A 168 -6.24 10.84 4.35
C LYS A 168 -5.49 9.91 5.28
N TYR A 169 -6.22 9.06 5.99
CA TYR A 169 -5.67 8.01 6.84
C TYR A 169 -6.29 6.67 6.52
N HIS A 170 -5.49 5.61 6.56
CA HIS A 170 -6.00 4.24 6.55
C HIS A 170 -6.45 3.83 7.96
N ILE A 171 -7.45 2.95 8.09
CA ILE A 171 -8.03 2.53 9.38
C ILE A 171 -7.00 1.97 10.37
N THR A 172 -5.89 1.43 9.89
CA THR A 172 -4.78 0.91 10.71
C THR A 172 -4.03 2.00 11.46
N GLN A 173 -4.12 3.25 10.98
CA GLN A 173 -3.52 4.44 11.57
C GLN A 173 -4.50 5.16 12.50
N LEU A 174 -5.72 4.64 12.65
CA LEU A 174 -6.80 5.24 13.44
C LEU A 174 -7.24 4.30 14.56
N ARG A 175 -7.69 4.88 15.67
CA ARG A 175 -8.47 4.18 16.70
C ARG A 175 -9.72 4.97 17.02
N LYS A 176 -10.87 4.31 17.10
CA LYS A 176 -12.09 4.98 17.57
C LYS A 176 -11.85 5.46 18.99
N ASN A 177 -12.08 6.74 19.24
CA ASN A 177 -12.04 7.29 20.58
C ASN A 177 -13.38 6.93 21.24
N ASN A 178 -13.43 5.82 21.98
CA ASN A 178 -14.60 5.56 22.81
C ASN A 178 -14.44 6.43 24.05
N SER A 179 -15.39 7.33 24.28
CA SER A 179 -15.45 8.17 25.48
C SER A 179 -15.47 7.36 26.79
N ASP A 180 -15.66 6.05 26.72
CA ASP A 180 -15.71 5.11 27.84
C ASP A 180 -14.32 4.59 28.28
N ASP A 181 -13.26 4.79 27.49
CA ASP A 181 -11.92 4.22 27.77
C ASP A 181 -11.03 5.12 28.68
N PHE A 182 -11.59 6.18 29.30
CA PHE A 182 -10.85 7.12 30.19
C PHE A 182 -10.94 6.82 31.69
N TYR A 183 -11.57 5.71 32.09
CA TYR A 183 -11.51 5.22 33.47
C TYR A 183 -10.89 3.83 33.50
N LEU A 184 -9.56 3.75 33.62
CA LEU A 184 -8.80 2.67 34.29
C LEU A 184 -7.34 3.07 34.47
#